data_AF-A0A818HAY8-F1
#
_entry.id   AF-A0A818HAY8-F1
#
_cell.length_a   1.000
_cell.length_b   1.000
_cell.length_c   1.000
_cell.angle_alpha   90.00
_cell.angle_beta   90.00
_cell.angle_gamma   90.00
#
_symmetry.space_group_name_H-M   'P 1'
#
loop_
_entity.id
_entity.type
_entity.pdbx_description
1 polymer ?
#
loop_
_entity_poly.entity_id
_entity_poly.type
_entity_poly.pdbx_seq_one_letter_code
_entity_poly.pdbx_strand_id
1 'polypeptide(L)'
;MATLDQFVVNIRQLTTDGKFSDLAQALSSPNVDHLTKNIQHIDSIIATFPLPEYSMCMLACLHAVVKAPNIPDFDLFLTQVDTFIQTSSAEQVYYLPQYLCEICHVITERLRKENRARVGIPILYRAIELLRREPGQLLSIHSDLYQLCLLCQWFEPA
;
A
#
# COMPACT_ATOMS: atom_id res chain seq x y z
N MET A 1 -27.09 -3.86 -2.93
CA MET A 1 -26.21 -3.90 -1.75
C MET A 1 -25.22 -5.03 -1.98
N ALA A 2 -24.06 -4.75 -2.58
CA ALA A 2 -23.03 -5.77 -2.75
C ALA A 2 -22.35 -6.00 -1.40
N THR A 3 -22.43 -7.22 -0.87
CA THR A 3 -21.78 -7.61 0.39
C THR A 3 -20.28 -7.78 0.18
N LEU A 4 -19.49 -7.56 1.23
CA LEU A 4 -18.03 -7.73 1.25
C LEU A 4 -17.59 -9.09 0.65
N ASP A 5 -18.38 -10.14 0.87
CA ASP A 5 -18.15 -11.48 0.33
C ASP A 5 -18.26 -11.53 -1.20
N GLN A 6 -19.23 -10.82 -1.79
CA GLN A 6 -19.36 -10.74 -3.26
C GLN A 6 -18.17 -9.99 -3.87
N PHE A 7 -17.65 -9.00 -3.17
CA PHE A 7 -16.44 -8.29 -3.58
C PHE A 7 -15.22 -9.20 -3.55
N VAL A 8 -15.04 -10.00 -2.49
CA VAL A 8 -13.96 -10.99 -2.38
C VAL A 8 -14.05 -12.06 -3.48
N VAL A 9 -15.25 -12.56 -3.78
CA VAL A 9 -15.46 -13.55 -4.86
C VAL A 9 -15.14 -12.95 -6.22
N ASN A 10 -15.61 -11.73 -6.51
CA ASN A 10 -15.35 -11.06 -7.78
C ASN A 10 -13.85 -10.79 -7.99
N ILE A 11 -13.16 -10.34 -6.93
CA ILE A 11 -11.70 -10.17 -6.96
C ILE A 11 -11.00 -11.48 -7.28
N ARG A 12 -11.36 -12.59 -6.61
CA ARG A 12 -10.73 -13.89 -6.86
C ARG A 12 -10.90 -14.36 -8.29
N GLN A 13 -12.08 -14.14 -8.87
CA GLN A 13 -12.35 -14.48 -10.26
C GLN A 13 -11.48 -13.63 -11.21
N LEU A 14 -11.45 -12.32 -11.04
CA LEU A 14 -10.66 -11.42 -11.88
C LEU A 14 -9.15 -11.67 -11.77
N THR A 15 -8.65 -12.02 -10.58
CA THR A 15 -7.25 -12.42 -10.38
C THR A 15 -6.93 -13.73 -11.11
N THR A 16 -7.81 -14.72 -11.00
CA THR A 16 -7.65 -16.04 -11.66
C THR A 16 -7.72 -15.90 -13.19
N ASP A 17 -8.57 -15.00 -13.68
CA ASP A 17 -8.74 -14.73 -15.11
C ASP A 17 -7.60 -13.89 -15.71
N GLY A 18 -6.68 -13.36 -14.88
CA GLY A 18 -5.54 -12.55 -15.31
C GLY A 18 -5.91 -11.16 -15.86
N LYS A 19 -7.15 -10.70 -15.65
CA LYS A 19 -7.65 -9.41 -16.16
C LYS A 19 -7.30 -8.26 -15.21
N PHE A 20 -6.01 -7.97 -15.10
CA PHE A 20 -5.50 -7.00 -14.12
C PHE A 20 -5.95 -5.55 -14.38
N SER A 21 -6.24 -5.17 -15.63
CA SER A 21 -6.82 -3.86 -15.96
C SER A 21 -8.23 -3.68 -15.39
N ASP A 22 -9.07 -4.69 -15.53
CA ASP A 22 -10.47 -4.68 -15.09
C ASP A 22 -10.52 -4.75 -13.55
N LEU A 23 -9.59 -5.52 -12.97
CA LEU A 23 -9.37 -5.57 -11.53
C LEU A 23 -8.95 -4.20 -10.99
N ALA A 24 -8.01 -3.51 -11.64
CA ALA A 24 -7.61 -2.17 -11.24
C ALA A 24 -8.79 -1.18 -11.30
N GLN A 25 -9.64 -1.27 -12.33
CA GLN A 25 -10.86 -0.46 -12.42
C GLN A 25 -11.87 -0.81 -11.31
N ALA A 26 -12.07 -2.09 -11.01
CA ALA A 26 -12.93 -2.55 -9.93
C ALA A 26 -12.43 -2.12 -8.54
N LEU A 27 -11.11 -1.99 -8.38
CA LEU A 27 -10.47 -1.47 -7.18
C LEU A 27 -10.37 0.07 -7.14
N SER A 28 -10.63 0.76 -8.24
CA SER A 28 -10.47 2.22 -8.33
C SER A 28 -11.74 2.97 -7.92
N SER A 29 -11.73 3.62 -6.75
CA SER A 29 -12.66 4.63 -6.22
C SER A 29 -13.99 4.18 -5.55
N PRO A 30 -15.04 3.61 -6.19
CA PRO A 30 -16.31 3.32 -5.50
C PRO A 30 -16.22 2.20 -4.45
N ASN A 31 -15.36 1.19 -4.67
CA ASN A 31 -15.29 0.03 -3.80
C ASN A 31 -14.29 0.19 -2.65
N VAL A 32 -13.31 1.09 -2.78
CA VAL A 32 -12.44 1.48 -1.66
C VAL A 32 -13.27 2.17 -0.57
N ASP A 33 -14.27 2.96 -0.95
CA ASP A 33 -15.21 3.58 -0.01
C ASP A 33 -16.10 2.56 0.73
N HIS A 34 -16.29 1.36 0.17
CA HIS A 34 -16.96 0.26 0.86
C HIS A 34 -16.00 -0.49 1.79
N LEU A 35 -14.72 -0.60 1.44
CA LEU A 35 -13.67 -1.14 2.31
C LEU A 35 -13.43 -0.24 3.53
N THR A 36 -13.35 1.08 3.34
CA THR A 36 -13.20 2.06 4.44
C THR A 36 -14.38 2.03 5.41
N LYS A 37 -15.58 1.63 4.98
CA LYS A 37 -16.74 1.42 5.87
C LYS A 37 -16.67 0.13 6.68
N ASN A 38 -15.84 -0.84 6.27
CA ASN A 38 -15.72 -2.16 6.89
C ASN A 38 -14.29 -2.43 7.39
N ILE A 39 -13.56 -1.40 7.83
CA ILE A 39 -12.16 -1.49 8.29
C ILE A 39 -11.95 -2.60 9.34
N GLN A 40 -12.93 -2.82 10.22
CA GLN A 40 -12.88 -3.86 11.26
C GLN A 40 -12.76 -5.29 10.71
N HIS A 41 -13.09 -5.51 9.44
CA HIS A 41 -12.99 -6.81 8.77
C HIS A 41 -11.83 -6.88 7.76
N ILE A 42 -11.11 -5.78 7.53
CA ILE A 42 -10.03 -5.72 6.53
C ILE A 42 -8.90 -6.68 6.91
N ASP A 43 -8.51 -6.79 8.18
CA ASP A 43 -7.45 -7.72 8.59
C ASP A 43 -7.80 -9.19 8.27
N SER A 44 -9.07 -9.57 8.45
CA SER A 44 -9.57 -10.90 8.08
C SER A 44 -9.52 -11.11 6.57
N ILE A 45 -9.83 -10.08 5.77
CA ILE A 45 -9.75 -10.15 4.31
C ILE A 45 -8.29 -10.27 3.86
N ILE A 46 -7.40 -9.45 4.42
CA ILE A 46 -5.96 -9.50 4.19
C ILE A 46 -5.42 -10.90 4.44
N ALA A 47 -5.83 -11.55 5.54
CA ALA A 47 -5.41 -12.90 5.88
C ALA A 47 -5.87 -13.97 4.86
N THR A 48 -6.92 -13.69 4.07
CA THR A 48 -7.43 -14.63 3.05
C THR A 48 -6.77 -14.49 1.68
N PHE A 49 -5.92 -13.49 1.48
CA PHE A 49 -5.29 -13.17 0.20
C PHE A 49 -3.77 -13.37 0.27
N PRO A 50 -3.24 -14.53 -0.19
CA PRO A 50 -1.81 -14.77 -0.17
C PRO A 50 -1.08 -13.89 -1.19
N LEU A 51 0.08 -13.38 -0.80
CA LEU A 51 1.06 -12.77 -1.71
C LEU A 51 1.90 -13.88 -2.37
N PRO A 52 2.38 -13.70 -3.62
CA PRO A 52 2.28 -12.49 -4.46
C PRO A 52 1.01 -12.40 -5.32
N GLU A 53 0.18 -13.44 -5.36
CA GLU A 53 -0.94 -13.59 -6.32
C GLU A 53 -2.00 -12.50 -6.21
N TYR A 54 -2.22 -11.95 -5.02
CA TYR A 54 -3.26 -10.94 -4.73
C TYR A 54 -2.69 -9.57 -4.35
N SER A 55 -1.53 -9.22 -4.88
CA SER A 55 -0.82 -7.98 -4.55
C SER A 55 -1.65 -6.71 -4.78
N MET A 56 -2.40 -6.60 -5.88
CA MET A 56 -3.28 -5.43 -6.11
C MET A 56 -4.37 -5.30 -5.04
N CYS A 57 -4.94 -6.42 -4.61
CA CYS A 57 -6.03 -6.44 -3.65
C CYS A 57 -5.52 -6.07 -2.26
N MET A 58 -4.37 -6.62 -1.89
CA MET A 58 -3.67 -6.27 -0.65
C MET A 58 -3.31 -4.78 -0.64
N LEU A 59 -2.81 -4.24 -1.76
CA LEU A 59 -2.50 -2.81 -1.90
C LEU A 59 -3.74 -1.93 -1.71
N ALA A 60 -4.88 -2.31 -2.31
CA ALA A 60 -6.14 -1.57 -2.14
C ALA A 60 -6.67 -1.66 -0.70
N CYS A 61 -6.50 -2.79 -0.01
CA CYS A 61 -6.86 -2.92 1.40
C CYS A 61 -6.00 -2.01 2.28
N LEU A 62 -4.67 -2.03 2.11
CA LEU A 62 -3.75 -1.14 2.82
C LEU A 62 -4.05 0.34 2.52
N HIS A 63 -4.44 0.66 1.28
CA HIS A 63 -4.86 2.00 0.88
C HIS A 63 -6.15 2.44 1.59
N ALA A 64 -7.13 1.54 1.70
CA ALA A 64 -8.35 1.81 2.46
C ALA A 64 -8.05 2.08 3.95
N VAL A 65 -7.09 1.36 4.55
CA VAL A 65 -6.66 1.59 5.93
C VAL A 65 -6.09 3.00 6.12
N VAL A 66 -5.27 3.51 5.19
CA VAL A 66 -4.72 4.88 5.31
C VAL A 66 -5.73 5.98 4.99
N LYS A 67 -6.81 5.68 4.25
CA LYS A 67 -7.94 6.61 4.03
C LYS A 67 -8.90 6.66 5.22
N ALA A 68 -8.81 5.70 6.14
CA ALA A 68 -9.59 5.71 7.36
C ALA A 68 -9.28 6.96 8.21
N PRO A 69 -10.25 7.49 8.97
CA PRO A 69 -10.01 8.60 9.88
C PRO A 69 -8.98 8.27 10.96
N ASN A 70 -8.80 6.99 11.30
CA ASN A 70 -7.77 6.52 12.19
C ASN A 70 -7.22 5.18 11.71
N ILE A 71 -5.90 5.05 11.64
CA ILE A 71 -5.22 3.77 11.38
C ILE A 71 -5.10 3.05 12.73
N PRO A 72 -5.78 1.90 12.92
CA PRO A 72 -5.62 1.07 14.11
C PRO A 72 -4.21 0.49 14.12
N ASP A 73 -3.57 0.45 15.30
CA ASP A 73 -2.22 -0.09 15.55
C ASP A 73 -1.20 0.21 14.41
N PHE A 74 -0.63 1.41 14.45
CA PHE A 74 0.26 1.87 13.39
C PHE A 74 1.52 1.01 13.24
N ASP A 75 2.04 0.42 14.32
CA ASP A 75 3.23 -0.45 14.25
C ASP A 75 2.93 -1.78 13.55
N LEU A 76 1.75 -2.36 13.81
CA LEU A 76 1.28 -3.53 13.06
C LEU A 76 1.09 -3.19 11.57
N PHE A 77 0.46 -2.04 11.28
CA PHE A 77 0.27 -1.57 9.92
C PHE A 77 1.61 -1.38 9.17
N LEU A 78 2.62 -0.77 9.81
CA LEU A 78 3.95 -0.63 9.22
C LEU A 78 4.57 -1.99 8.88
N THR A 79 4.41 -2.97 9.77
CA THR A 79 4.92 -4.34 9.57
C THR A 79 4.22 -5.02 8.38
N GLN A 80 2.90 -4.83 8.25
CA GLN A 80 2.13 -5.33 7.11
C GLN A 80 2.57 -4.68 5.79
N VAL A 81 2.77 -3.36 5.77
CA VAL A 81 3.25 -2.64 4.58
C VAL A 81 4.66 -3.07 4.19
N ASP A 82 5.56 -3.25 5.16
CA ASP A 82 6.93 -3.70 4.86
C ASP A 82 6.94 -5.14 4.30
N THR A 83 6.16 -6.04 4.89
CA THR A 83 5.99 -7.41 4.39
C THR A 83 5.42 -7.40 2.97
N PHE A 84 4.43 -6.54 2.71
CA PHE A 84 3.86 -6.37 1.38
C PHE A 84 4.90 -5.90 0.36
N ILE A 85 5.69 -4.87 0.66
CA ILE A 85 6.72 -4.36 -0.26
C ILE A 85 7.75 -5.45 -0.59
N GLN A 86 8.08 -6.32 0.36
CA GLN A 86 9.07 -7.39 0.15
C GLN A 86 8.55 -8.60 -0.63
N THR A 87 7.24 -8.88 -0.58
CA THR A 87 6.66 -10.13 -1.10
C THR A 87 5.67 -9.92 -2.25
N SER A 88 5.31 -8.68 -2.55
CA SER A 88 4.35 -8.35 -3.61
C SER A 88 4.94 -8.49 -5.02
N SER A 89 4.05 -8.70 -5.99
CA SER A 89 4.37 -8.68 -7.41
C SER A 89 4.43 -7.24 -7.92
N ALA A 90 5.59 -6.80 -8.40
CA ALA A 90 5.79 -5.48 -8.99
C ALA A 90 4.84 -5.23 -10.18
N GLU A 91 4.60 -6.25 -11.01
CA GLU A 91 3.69 -6.17 -12.17
C GLU A 91 2.27 -5.78 -11.75
N GLN A 92 1.77 -6.35 -10.67
CA GLN A 92 0.46 -6.04 -10.12
C GLN A 92 0.43 -4.64 -9.50
N VAL A 93 1.46 -4.27 -8.75
CA VAL A 93 1.58 -2.95 -8.12
C VAL A 93 1.58 -1.82 -9.17
N TYR A 94 2.13 -2.09 -10.36
CA TYR A 94 2.16 -1.15 -11.48
C TYR A 94 0.81 -0.74 -12.05
N TYR A 95 -0.26 -1.46 -11.76
CA TYR A 95 -1.61 -1.05 -12.15
C TYR A 95 -2.19 0.03 -11.23
N LEU A 96 -1.69 0.11 -9.98
CA LEU A 96 -2.17 1.07 -8.96
C LEU A 96 -0.99 1.75 -8.22
N PRO A 97 0.01 2.31 -8.93
CA PRO A 97 1.21 2.85 -8.29
C PRO A 97 0.91 4.02 -7.36
N GLN A 98 -0.14 4.78 -7.68
CA GLN A 98 -0.65 5.89 -6.86
C GLN A 98 -1.05 5.46 -5.44
N TYR A 99 -1.55 4.23 -5.25
CA TYR A 99 -1.97 3.75 -3.93
C TYR A 99 -0.76 3.55 -3.02
N LEU A 100 0.31 2.96 -3.56
CA LEU A 100 1.55 2.78 -2.81
C LEU A 100 2.20 4.13 -2.48
N CYS A 101 2.23 5.06 -3.43
CA CYS A 101 2.70 6.44 -3.18
C CYS A 101 1.92 7.12 -2.05
N GLU A 102 0.58 7.04 -2.06
CA GLU A 102 -0.25 7.63 -0.99
C GLU A 102 -0.02 6.97 0.37
N ILE A 103 0.14 5.64 0.42
CA ILE A 103 0.47 4.91 1.64
C ILE A 103 1.81 5.40 2.21
N CYS A 104 2.85 5.48 1.36
CA CYS A 104 4.17 5.98 1.77
C CYS A 104 4.12 7.42 2.30
N HIS A 105 3.31 8.28 1.66
CA HIS A 105 3.13 9.66 2.11
C HIS A 105 2.46 9.74 3.49
N VAL A 106 1.39 8.97 3.72
CA VAL A 106 0.71 8.92 5.03
C VAL A 106 1.62 8.37 6.12
N ILE A 107 2.39 7.31 5.82
CA ILE A 107 3.40 6.76 6.72
C ILE A 107 4.42 7.83 7.10
N THR A 108 4.92 8.58 6.11
CA THR A 108 5.91 9.64 6.31
C THR A 108 5.39 10.75 7.23
N GLU A 109 4.19 11.26 6.95
CA GLU A 109 3.57 12.31 7.77
C GLU A 109 3.30 11.84 9.20
N ARG A 110 2.94 10.57 9.40
CA ARG A 110 2.72 10.02 10.73
C ARG A 110 4.02 9.82 11.49
N LEU A 111 5.04 9.22 10.86
CA LEU A 111 6.36 9.04 11.47
C LEU A 111 7.02 10.38 11.82
N ARG A 112 6.78 11.42 11.01
CA ARG A 112 7.20 12.79 11.31
C ARG A 112 6.54 13.31 12.59
N LYS A 113 5.23 13.15 12.74
CA LYS A 113 4.49 13.59 13.94
C LYS A 113 4.91 12.82 15.19
N GLU A 114 5.23 11.54 15.06
CA GLU A 114 5.66 10.67 16.16
C GLU A 114 7.18 10.74 16.44
N ASN A 115 7.94 11.54 15.68
CA ASN A 115 9.40 11.66 15.78
C ASN A 115 10.15 10.31 15.61
N ARG A 116 9.62 9.42 14.76
CA ARG A 116 10.14 8.07 14.48
C ARG A 116 10.62 7.91 13.03
N ALA A 117 11.06 9.01 12.41
CA ALA A 117 11.39 9.08 10.98
C ALA A 117 12.35 7.97 10.49
N ARG A 118 13.30 7.55 11.35
CA ARG A 118 14.30 6.53 11.02
C ARG A 118 13.71 5.18 10.62
N VAL A 119 12.56 4.79 11.17
CA VAL A 119 11.91 3.51 10.89
C VAL A 119 11.34 3.46 9.46
N GLY A 120 10.90 4.60 8.93
CA GLY A 120 10.27 4.68 7.61
C GLY A 120 11.25 4.63 6.45
N ILE A 121 12.48 5.13 6.63
CA ILE A 121 13.51 5.22 5.58
C ILE A 121 13.70 3.89 4.81
N PRO A 122 14.00 2.74 5.47
CA PRO A 122 14.19 1.49 4.74
C PRO A 122 12.92 1.02 4.02
N ILE A 123 11.74 1.32 4.55
CA ILE A 123 10.45 0.96 3.94
C ILE A 123 10.23 1.79 2.67
N LEU A 124 10.43 3.11 2.73
CA LEU A 124 10.29 4.00 1.57
C LEU A 124 11.33 3.68 0.49
N TYR A 125 12.57 3.39 0.88
CA TYR A 125 13.62 3.00 -0.06
C TYR A 125 13.22 1.75 -0.85
N ARG A 126 12.74 0.71 -0.15
CA ARG A 126 12.23 -0.51 -0.82
C ARG A 126 11.00 -0.24 -1.69
N ALA A 127 10.09 0.63 -1.25
CA ALA A 127 8.92 1.01 -2.06
C ALA A 127 9.33 1.71 -3.37
N ILE A 128 10.38 2.53 -3.34
CA ILE A 128 10.95 3.13 -4.54
C ILE A 128 11.53 2.05 -5.45
N GLU A 129 12.34 1.12 -4.93
CA GLU A 129 12.90 0.02 -5.73
C GLU A 129 11.80 -0.85 -6.37
N LEU A 130 10.70 -1.08 -5.65
CA LEU A 130 9.54 -1.83 -6.16
C LEU A 130 8.82 -1.12 -7.32
N LEU A 131 8.75 0.21 -7.30
CA LEU A 131 8.03 1.02 -8.30
C LEU A 131 8.91 1.51 -9.45
N ARG A 132 10.23 1.55 -9.25
CA ARG A 132 11.18 2.10 -10.21
C ARG A 132 11.29 1.17 -11.43
N ARG A 133 10.91 1.68 -12.60
CA ARG A 133 11.06 0.95 -13.88
C ARG A 133 12.37 1.23 -14.58
N GLU A 134 12.86 2.45 -14.44
CA GLU A 134 14.08 2.93 -15.09
C GLU A 134 14.99 3.62 -14.08
N PRO A 135 16.33 3.48 -14.24
CA PRO A 135 17.27 4.23 -13.41
C PRO A 135 17.06 5.74 -13.65
N GLY A 136 16.65 6.47 -12.60
CA GLY A 136 16.39 7.91 -12.65
C GLY A 136 14.90 8.31 -12.70
N GLN A 137 13.96 7.37 -12.66
CA GLN A 137 12.53 7.70 -12.57
C GLN A 137 12.22 8.40 -11.23
N LEU A 138 11.76 9.66 -11.31
CA LEU A 138 11.33 10.43 -10.15
C LEU A 138 9.91 10.02 -9.73
N LEU A 139 9.83 9.35 -8.59
CA LEU A 139 8.59 9.05 -7.87
C LEU A 139 8.38 10.05 -6.74
N SER A 140 7.13 10.36 -6.41
CA SER A 140 6.79 11.22 -5.25
C SER A 140 7.34 10.68 -3.93
N ILE A 141 7.55 9.37 -3.82
CA ILE A 141 8.14 8.74 -2.63
C ILE A 141 9.57 9.23 -2.37
N HIS A 142 10.30 9.71 -3.39
CA HIS A 142 11.62 10.29 -3.18
C HIS A 142 11.56 11.54 -2.31
N SER A 143 10.57 12.43 -2.51
CA SER A 143 10.45 13.62 -1.66
C SER A 143 10.12 13.25 -0.21
N ASP A 144 9.29 12.22 -0.02
CA ASP A 144 8.97 11.71 1.31
C ASP A 144 10.22 11.09 1.98
N LEU A 145 11.03 10.32 1.24
CA LEU A 145 12.29 9.76 1.70
C LEU A 145 13.27 10.85 2.14
N TYR A 146 13.49 11.87 1.29
CA TYR A 146 14.36 13.01 1.62
C TYR A 146 13.89 13.75 2.85
N GLN A 147 12.57 13.94 3.01
CA GLN A 147 11.99 14.57 4.19
C GLN A 147 12.33 13.78 5.47
N LEU A 148 12.21 12.44 5.45
CA LEU A 148 12.58 11.61 6.61
C LEU A 148 14.08 11.65 6.90
N CYS A 149 14.93 11.56 5.88
CA CYS A 149 16.38 11.62 6.03
C CYS A 149 16.85 12.94 6.65
N LEU A 150 16.26 14.08 6.22
CA LEU A 150 16.54 15.39 6.78
C LEU A 150 16.13 15.48 8.25
N LEU A 151 14.97 14.91 8.62
CA LEU A 151 14.47 14.94 9.99
C LEU A 151 15.34 14.12 10.95
N CYS A 152 15.88 12.98 10.52
CA CYS A 152 16.73 12.14 11.36
C CYS A 152 18.24 12.39 11.18
N GLN A 153 18.63 13.40 10.36
CA GLN A 153 20.01 13.72 10.01
C GLN A 153 20.81 12.50 9.50
N TRP A 154 20.16 11.59 8.77
CA TRP A 154 20.78 10.38 8.25
C TRP A 154 20.82 10.44 6.73
N PHE A 155 22.01 10.65 6.17
CA PHE A 155 22.22 10.95 4.76
C PHE A 155 22.81 9.79 3.93
N GLU A 156 23.15 8.67 4.55
CA GLU A 156 23.73 7.52 3.85
C GLU A 156 22.80 6.85 2.80
N PRO A 157 21.47 6.75 3.01
CA PRO A 157 20.57 6.09 2.06
C PRO A 157 19.92 7.03 1.02
N ALA A 158 20.34 8.31 0.97
CA ALA A 158 19.68 9.39 0.21
C ALA A 158 20.40 9.77 -1.10
#